data_AF-A0A958PLP7-F1
#
_entry.id   AF-A0A958PLP7-F1
#
_cell.length_a   1.000
_cell.length_b   1.000
_cell.length_c   1.000
_cell.angle_alpha   90.00
_cell.angle_beta   90.00
_cell.angle_gamma   90.00
#
_symmetry.space_group_name_H-M   'P 1'
#
loop_
_entity.id
_entity.type
_entity.pdbx_description
1 polymer ?
#
loop_
_entity_poly.entity_id
_entity_poly.type
_entity_poly.pdbx_seq_one_letter_code
_entity_poly.pdbx_strand_id
1 'polypeptide(L)'
;TITRGHNGSITRTPKGELFEALSVSSKIVDRVGAGDAYFAVTSLLAAKGAGPEVIGFVGNAVGAMAVEIVCNRSSVQAVPVFKFVKSLLS
;
A
#
# COMPACT_ATOMS: atom_id res chain seq x y z
N THR A 1 -0.04 -0.80 -11.36
CA THR A 1 0.01 -1.74 -10.23
C THR A 1 -1.31 -2.48 -10.15
N ILE A 2 -1.29 -3.76 -9.74
CA ILE A 2 -2.45 -4.65 -9.62
C ILE A 2 -2.48 -5.16 -8.17
N THR A 3 -3.52 -4.82 -7.41
CA THR A 3 -3.71 -5.31 -6.03
C THR A 3 -4.39 -6.68 -6.04
N ARG A 4 -3.94 -7.59 -5.18
CA ARG A 4 -4.40 -8.98 -5.06
C ARG A 4 -4.91 -9.32 -3.65
N GLY A 5 -5.42 -8.33 -2.91
CA GLY A 5 -5.91 -8.51 -1.55
C GLY A 5 -4.83 -9.05 -0.61
N HIS A 6 -5.09 -10.18 0.05
CA HIS A 6 -4.12 -10.80 0.96
C HIS A 6 -2.82 -11.27 0.27
N ASN A 7 -2.82 -11.42 -1.07
CA ASN A 7 -1.63 -11.77 -1.86
C ASN A 7 -0.78 -10.55 -2.24
N GLY A 8 -1.03 -9.38 -1.61
CA GLY A 8 -0.28 -8.16 -1.84
C GLY A 8 -0.56 -7.53 -3.20
N SER A 9 0.49 -7.18 -3.95
CA SER A 9 0.36 -6.44 -5.21
C SER A 9 1.47 -6.78 -6.20
N ILE A 10 1.18 -6.63 -7.50
CA ILE A 10 2.19 -6.63 -8.57
C ILE A 10 2.31 -5.22 -9.15
N THR A 11 3.52 -4.67 -9.16
CA THR A 11 3.87 -3.44 -9.89
C THR A 11 4.59 -3.80 -11.17
N ARG A 12 4.14 -3.25 -12.31
CA ARG A 12 4.75 -3.48 -13.63
C ARG A 12 5.49 -2.23 -14.09
N THR A 13 6.72 -2.38 -14.57
CA THR A 13 7.48 -1.28 -15.18
C THR A 13 7.01 -1.03 -16.62
N PRO A 14 7.30 0.14 -17.21
CA PRO A 14 7.03 0.38 -18.63
C PRO A 14 7.68 -0.64 -19.57
N LYS A 15 8.83 -1.21 -19.16
CA LYS A 15 9.56 -2.26 -19.89
C LYS A 15 8.96 -3.66 -19.73
N GLY A 16 7.97 -3.81 -18.85
CA GLY A 16 7.24 -5.06 -18.65
C GLY A 16 7.72 -5.93 -17.51
N GLU A 17 8.74 -5.51 -16.76
CA GLU A 17 9.21 -6.23 -15.56
C GLU A 17 8.15 -6.17 -14.47
N LEU A 18 8.00 -7.27 -13.73
CA LEU A 18 7.01 -7.42 -12.66
C LEU A 18 7.72 -7.46 -11.32
N PHE A 19 7.18 -6.71 -10.35
CA PHE A 19 7.66 -6.64 -8.99
C PHE A 19 6.52 -7.00 -8.05
N GLU A 20 6.70 -8.07 -7.29
CA GLU A 20 5.74 -8.49 -6.29
C GLU A 20 6.06 -7.88 -4.93
N ALA A 21 5.04 -7.35 -4.26
CA ALA A 21 5.11 -6.95 -2.86
C ALA A 21 4.05 -7.73 -2.08
N LEU A 22 4.41 -8.27 -0.92
CA LEU A 22 3.50 -9.00 -0.04
C LEU A 22 2.55 -8.05 0.69
N SER A 23 1.38 -8.56 1.09
CA SER A 23 0.52 -7.87 2.06
C SER A 23 1.18 -7.92 3.43
N VAL A 24 1.11 -6.81 4.16
CA VAL A 24 1.66 -6.68 5.52
C VAL A 24 0.57 -6.44 6.57
N SER A 25 -0.67 -6.77 6.25
CA SER A 25 -1.83 -6.62 7.14
C SER A 25 -1.75 -7.55 8.35
N SER A 26 -1.68 -6.99 9.55
CA SER A 26 -1.72 -7.73 10.82
C SER A 26 -3.14 -8.04 11.30
N LYS A 27 -4.08 -7.13 11.02
CA LYS A 27 -5.47 -7.23 11.45
C LYS A 27 -6.36 -6.71 10.34
N ILE A 28 -7.51 -7.35 10.12
CA ILE A 28 -8.51 -6.92 9.15
C ILE A 28 -9.79 -6.63 9.91
N VAL A 29 -10.19 -5.35 9.93
CA VAL A 29 -11.43 -4.86 10.54
C VAL A 29 -12.49 -4.65 9.46
N ASP A 30 -12.14 -3.96 8.38
CA ASP A 30 -13.00 -3.66 7.24
C ASP A 30 -12.13 -3.50 5.99
N ARG A 31 -12.60 -3.87 4.79
CA ARG A 31 -11.81 -3.73 3.54
C ARG A 31 -12.21 -2.52 2.71
N VAL A 32 -13.30 -1.84 3.08
CA VAL A 32 -13.77 -0.64 2.40
C VAL A 32 -12.66 0.42 2.38
N GLY A 33 -12.42 1.03 1.22
CA GLY A 33 -11.47 2.12 1.06
C GLY A 33 -9.98 1.72 1.03
N ALA A 34 -9.63 0.44 1.24
CA ALA A 34 -8.23 0.01 1.23
C ALA A 34 -7.56 0.18 -0.15
N GLY A 35 -8.31 -0.07 -1.22
CA GLY A 35 -7.85 0.17 -2.59
C GLY A 35 -7.66 1.66 -2.89
N ASP A 36 -8.55 2.51 -2.39
CA ASP A 36 -8.46 3.97 -2.57
C ASP A 36 -7.27 4.55 -1.83
N ALA A 37 -7.02 4.10 -0.59
CA ALA A 37 -5.86 4.49 0.20
C ALA A 37 -4.55 4.04 -0.48
N TYR A 38 -4.50 2.79 -0.97
CA TYR A 38 -3.40 2.27 -1.76
C TYR A 38 -3.16 3.14 -3.00
N PHE A 39 -4.21 3.44 -3.77
CA PHE A 39 -4.11 4.18 -5.02
C PHE A 39 -3.67 5.63 -4.80
N ALA A 40 -4.20 6.30 -3.76
CA ALA A 40 -3.83 7.67 -3.43
C ALA A 40 -2.32 7.84 -3.20
N VAL A 41 -1.69 6.91 -2.48
CA VAL A 41 -0.23 6.99 -2.23
C VAL A 41 0.59 6.49 -3.42
N THR A 42 0.18 5.40 -4.06
CA THR A 42 0.95 4.83 -5.18
C THR A 42 0.92 5.70 -6.43
N SER A 43 -0.17 6.42 -6.69
CA SER A 43 -0.25 7.39 -7.80
C SER A 43 0.71 8.56 -7.59
N LEU A 44 0.82 9.10 -6.37
CA LEU A 44 1.78 10.16 -6.03
C LEU A 44 3.22 9.67 -6.16
N LEU A 45 3.53 8.47 -5.69
CA LEU A 45 4.86 7.86 -5.83
C LEU A 45 5.22 7.63 -7.29
N ALA A 46 4.27 7.13 -8.10
CA ALA A 46 4.46 6.97 -9.54
C ALA A 46 4.69 8.31 -10.24
N ALA A 47 3.93 9.35 -9.89
CA ALA A 47 4.11 10.70 -10.43
C ALA A 47 5.47 11.32 -10.06
N LYS A 48 6.06 10.90 -8.93
CA LYS A 48 7.42 11.28 -8.51
C LYS A 48 8.52 10.38 -9.09
N GLY A 49 8.19 9.39 -9.91
CA GLY A 49 9.16 8.47 -10.51
C GLY A 49 9.77 7.48 -9.51
N ALA A 50 9.07 7.16 -8.42
CA ALA A 50 9.53 6.16 -7.47
C ALA A 50 9.66 4.77 -8.13
N GLY A 51 10.59 3.95 -7.64
CA GLY A 51 10.81 2.60 -8.13
C GLY A 51 9.59 1.68 -7.92
N PRO A 52 9.42 0.65 -8.76
CA PRO A 52 8.26 -0.25 -8.71
C PRO A 52 8.13 -1.02 -7.39
N GLU A 53 9.25 -1.39 -6.78
CA GLU A 53 9.31 -2.02 -5.46
C GLU A 53 8.78 -1.09 -4.37
N VAL A 54 9.22 0.19 -4.38
CA VAL A 54 8.77 1.21 -3.41
C VAL A 54 7.28 1.47 -3.56
N ILE A 55 6.79 1.57 -4.79
CA ILE A 55 5.35 1.74 -5.07
C ILE A 55 4.54 0.58 -4.48
N GLY A 56 4.93 -0.66 -4.77
CA GLY A 56 4.22 -1.84 -4.27
C GLY A 56 4.25 -1.95 -2.75
N PHE A 57 5.44 -1.79 -2.17
CA PHE A 57 5.67 -1.89 -0.72
C PHE A 57 4.89 -0.83 0.06
N VAL A 58 5.04 0.46 -0.28
CA VAL A 58 4.34 1.54 0.44
C VAL A 58 2.84 1.45 0.21
N GLY A 59 2.40 1.10 -1.00
CA GLY A 59 0.98 0.84 -1.28
C GLY A 59 0.40 -0.22 -0.36
N ASN A 60 1.05 -1.39 -0.24
CA ASN A 60 0.59 -2.47 0.62
C ASN A 60 0.63 -2.08 2.10
N ALA A 61 1.61 -1.29 2.55
CA ALA A 61 1.65 -0.78 3.91
C ALA A 61 0.46 0.14 4.21
N VAL A 62 0.14 1.06 3.31
CA VAL A 62 -1.01 1.98 3.46
C VAL A 62 -2.32 1.22 3.38
N GLY A 63 -2.45 0.26 2.45
CA GLY A 63 -3.62 -0.62 2.35
C GLY A 63 -3.82 -1.47 3.62
N ALA A 64 -2.73 -1.99 4.20
CA ALA A 64 -2.76 -2.73 5.46
C ALA A 64 -3.26 -1.88 6.63
N MET A 65 -2.86 -0.61 6.69
CA MET A 65 -3.37 0.31 7.72
C MET A 65 -4.83 0.70 7.46
N ALA A 66 -5.23 0.84 6.19
CA ALA A 66 -6.59 1.19 5.82
C ALA A 66 -7.58 0.09 6.21
N VAL A 67 -7.20 -1.19 6.09
CA VAL A 67 -8.10 -2.30 6.47
C VAL A 67 -8.37 -2.41 7.98
N GLU A 68 -7.65 -1.65 8.80
CA GLU A 68 -7.88 -1.57 10.25
C GLU A 68 -8.88 -0.45 10.63
N ILE A 69 -9.34 0.34 9.66
CA ILE A 69 -10.30 1.43 9.84
C ILE A 69 -11.69 0.95 9.42
N VAL A 70 -12.71 1.20 10.24
CA VAL A 70 -14.11 0.92 9.88
C VAL A 70 -14.58 1.90 8.81
N CYS A 71 -14.93 1.41 7.62
CA CYS A 71 -15.27 2.20 6.44
C CYS A 71 -14.29 3.39 6.25
N ASN A 72 -14.81 4.56 5.87
CA ASN A 72 -14.06 5.81 5.77
C ASN A 72 -14.17 6.68 7.04
N ARG A 73 -14.36 6.07 8.23
CA ARG A 73 -14.58 6.81 9.49
C ARG A 73 -13.40 7.71 9.87
N SER A 74 -12.19 7.30 9.50
CA SER A 74 -10.97 8.09 9.64
C SER A 74 -10.06 7.84 8.43
N SER A 75 -9.04 8.68 8.24
CA SER A 75 -8.06 8.50 7.16
C SER A 75 -6.72 8.00 7.68
N VAL A 76 -5.99 7.28 6.84
CA VAL A 76 -4.59 6.92 7.10
C VAL A 76 -3.75 8.19 7.16
N GLN A 77 -3.02 8.37 8.27
CA GLN A 77 -2.21 9.57 8.54
C GLN A 77 -0.74 9.33 8.21
N ALA A 78 -0.04 10.36 7.73
CA ALA A 78 1.35 10.25 7.30
C ALA A 78 2.31 9.80 8.42
N VAL A 79 2.19 10.37 9.63
CA VAL A 79 3.08 10.02 10.75
C VAL A 79 2.96 8.54 11.14
N PRO A 80 1.75 7.98 11.34
CA PRO A 80 1.56 6.53 11.48
C PRO A 80 2.13 5.70 10.33
N VAL A 81 2.00 6.13 9.07
CA VAL A 81 2.58 5.42 7.91
C VAL A 81 4.10 5.33 8.04
N PHE A 82 4.78 6.44 8.37
CA PHE A 82 6.25 6.40 8.54
C PHE A 82 6.69 5.48 9.67
N LYS A 83 5.96 5.46 10.79
CA LYS A 83 6.24 4.53 11.89
C LYS A 83 6.05 3.08 11.47
N PHE A 84 4.97 2.79 10.75
CA PHE A 84 4.67 1.44 10.29
C PHE A 84 5.69 0.94 9.27
N VAL A 85 6.00 1.76 8.26
CA VAL A 85 7.06 1.46 7.28
C VAL A 85 8.40 1.22 7.98
N LYS A 86 8.77 2.06 8.96
CA LYS A 86 10.00 1.84 9.73
C LYS A 86 9.99 0.51 10.48
N SER A 87 8.87 0.12 11.09
CA SER A 87 8.76 -1.18 11.78
C SER A 87 8.85 -2.38 10.84
N LEU A 88 8.49 -2.24 9.56
CA LEU A 88 8.61 -3.31 8.57
C LEU A 88 10.05 -3.48 8.03
N LEU A 89 10.89 -2.46 8.21
CA LEU A 89 12.28 -2.44 7.73
C LEU A 89 13.32 -2.67 8.85
N SER A 90 12.86 -2.79 10.10
CA SER A 90 13.69 -3.05 11.28
C SER A 90 13.70 -4.53 11.59
#